data_AF-A0A392PGX2-F1
#
_entry.id   AF-A0A392PGX2-F1
#
_cell.length_a   1.000
_cell.length_b   1.000
_cell.length_c   1.000
_cell.angle_alpha   90.00
_cell.angle_beta   90.00
_cell.angle_gamma   90.00
#
_symmetry.space_group_name_H-M   'P 1'
#
loop_
_entity.id
_entity.type
_entity.pdbx_description
1 polymer ?
#
loop_
_entity_poly.entity_id
_entity_poly.type
_entity_poly.pdbx_seq_one_letter_code
_entity_poly.pdbx_strand_id
1 'polypeptide(L)' 'MEEISRASGSVGLSYGAHSNLCINQLVRNGSHAQKQKYLPKLISGDHVGALAMSEPNSGSDV' A
#
# COMPACT_ATOMS: atom_id res chain seq x y z
N MET A 1 -12.78 0.17 -5.28
CA MET A 1 -12.65 -1.10 -4.53
C MET A 1 -13.81 -2.01 -4.83
N GLU A 2 -15.05 -1.60 -4.58
CA GLU A 2 -16.27 -2.40 -4.84
C GLU A 2 -16.28 -3.11 -6.20
N GLU A 3 -16.10 -2.36 -7.29
CA GLU A 3 -16.11 -2.90 -8.66
C GLU A 3 -14.99 -3.91 -8.95
N ILE A 4 -13.78 -3.63 -8.49
CA ILE A 4 -12.62 -4.53 -8.65
C ILE A 4 -12.83 -5.79 -7.83
N SER A 5 -13.27 -5.64 -6.58
CA SER A 5 -13.53 -6.76 -5.67
C SER A 5 -14.71 -7.61 -6.12
N ARG A 6 -15.72 -7.03 -6.79
CA ARG A 6 -16.83 -7.77 -7.40
C ARG A 6 -16.35 -8.75 -8.46
N ALA A 7 -15.34 -8.37 -9.25
CA ALA A 7 -14.72 -9.25 -10.23
C ALA A 7 -13.70 -10.21 -9.59
N SER A 8 -12.87 -9.72 -8.66
CA SER A 8 -11.89 -10.52 -7.93
C SER A 8 -11.48 -9.87 -6.61
N GLY A 9 -11.83 -10.53 -5.50
CA GLY A 9 -11.46 -10.09 -4.16
C GLY A 9 -9.95 -10.06 -3.92
N SER A 10 -9.18 -10.97 -4.52
CA SER A 10 -7.72 -11.00 -4.37
C SER A 10 -7.05 -9.80 -5.05
N VAL A 11 -7.48 -9.46 -6.27
CA VAL A 11 -6.98 -8.27 -6.99
C VAL A 11 -7.37 -6.99 -6.25
N GLY A 12 -8.61 -6.92 -5.76
CA GLY A 12 -9.07 -5.81 -4.94
C GLY A 12 -8.21 -5.62 -3.68
N LEU A 13 -7.92 -6.70 -2.96
CA LEU A 13 -7.09 -6.64 -1.76
C LEU A 13 -5.64 -6.27 -2.07
N SER A 14 -5.02 -6.85 -3.11
CA SER A 14 -3.65 -6.47 -3.52
C SER A 14 -3.55 -5.00 -3.88
N TYR A 15 -4.53 -4.46 -4.62
CA TYR A 15 -4.59 -3.04 -4.92
C TYR A 15 -4.80 -2.20 -3.66
N GLY A 16 -5.66 -2.65 -2.74
CA GLY A 16 -5.88 -2.01 -1.45
C GLY A 16 -4.63 -1.94 -0.59
N ALA A 17 -3.84 -3.03 -0.54
CA ALA A 17 -2.57 -3.08 0.19
C ALA A 17 -1.54 -2.10 -0.41
N HIS A 18 -1.40 -2.10 -1.73
CA HIS A 18 -0.47 -1.20 -2.41
C HIS A 18 -0.86 0.28 -2.27
N SER A 19 -2.11 0.62 -2.58
CA SER A 19 -2.57 2.01 -2.57
C SER A 19 -2.82 2.53 -1.16
N ASN A 20 -3.66 1.85 -0.38
CA ASN A 20 -4.10 2.37 0.90
C ASN A 20 -3.13 2.07 2.05
N LEU A 21 -2.46 0.91 2.07
CA LEU A 21 -1.55 0.58 3.17
C LEU A 21 -0.13 1.12 2.94
N CYS A 22 0.38 1.10 1.71
CA CYS A 22 1.73 1.57 1.40
C CYS A 22 1.77 3.04 0.96
N ILE A 23 1.13 3.38 -0.18
CA ILE A 23 1.23 4.73 -0.76
C ILE A 23 0.65 5.79 0.20
N ASN A 24 -0.49 5.52 0.84
CA ASN A 24 -1.11 6.48 1.76
C ASN A 24 -0.18 6.85 2.94
N GLN A 25 0.53 5.87 3.51
CA GLN A 25 1.49 6.14 4.59
C GLN A 25 2.64 7.03 4.13
N LEU A 26 3.15 6.80 2.92
CA LEU A 26 4.19 7.66 2.33
C LEU A 26 3.67 9.08 2.03
N VAL A 27 2.41 9.21 1.60
CA VAL A 27 1.78 10.52 1.36
C VAL A 27 1.60 11.30 2.65
N ARG A 28 1.13 10.64 3.72
CA ARG A 28 0.84 11.32 5.01
C ARG A 28 2.10 11.61 5.80
N ASN A 29 3.04 10.66 5.85
CA ASN A 29 4.16 10.70 6.80
C ASN A 29 5.53 10.90 6.12
N GLY A 30 5.60 10.79 4.78
CA GLY A 30 6.86 10.93 4.05
C GLY A 30 7.34 12.38 3.93
N SER A 31 8.65 12.57 4.01
CA SER A 31 9.30 13.84 3.67
C SER A 31 9.19 14.14 2.18
N HIS A 32 9.47 15.39 1.79
CA HIS A 32 9.47 15.78 0.38
C HIS A 32 10.44 14.91 -0.46
N ALA A 33 11.64 14.66 0.06
CA ALA A 33 12.65 13.84 -0.60
C ALA A 33 12.20 12.37 -0.76
N GLN A 34 11.56 11.79 0.27
CA GLN A 34 11.04 10.42 0.20
C GLN A 34 9.91 10.31 -0.85
N LYS A 35 8.99 11.28 -0.86
CA LYS A 35 7.88 11.32 -1.83
C LYS A 35 8.39 11.40 -3.26
N GLN A 36 9.32 12.31 -3.54
CA GLN A 36 9.94 12.45 -4.87
C GLN A 36 10.66 11.17 -5.31
N LYS A 37 11.37 10.51 -4.39
CA LYS A 37 12.13 9.30 -4.69
C LYS A 37 11.24 8.08 -4.99
N TYR A 38 10.14 7.90 -4.25
CA TYR A 38 9.40 6.63 -4.26
C TYR A 38 8.03 6.69 -4.95
N LEU A 39 7.29 7.81 -4.84
CA LEU A 39 5.94 7.87 -5.40
C LEU A 39 5.86 7.68 -6.92
N PRO A 40 6.74 8.24 -7.76
CA PRO A 40 6.61 8.10 -9.21
C PRO A 40 6.55 6.64 -9.67
N LYS A 41 7.42 5.78 -9.12
CA LYS A 41 7.48 4.35 -9.47
C LYS A 41 6.36 3.51 -8.84
N LEU A 42 5.85 3.92 -7.67
CA LEU A 42 4.70 3.28 -7.05
C LEU A 42 3.42 3.60 -7.83
N ILE A 43 3.26 4.85 -8.26
CA ILE A 43 2.07 5.31 -9.00
C ILE A 43 2.04 4.75 -10.43
N SER A 44 3.20 4.65 -11.10
CA SER A 44 3.28 4.04 -12.43
C SER A 44 2.99 2.52 -12.41
N GLY A 45 3.09 1.89 -11.24
CA GLY A 45 2.99 0.45 -11.08
C GLY A 45 4.29 -0.30 -11.38
N ASP A 46 5.39 0.41 -11.69
CA ASP A 46 6.71 -0.21 -11.86
C ASP A 46 7.17 -0.92 -10.57
N HIS A 47 6.77 -0.35 -9.42
CA HIS A 47 6.97 -0.93 -8.12
C HIS A 47 5.63 -1.26 -7.45
N VAL A 48 5.56 -2.45 -6.84
CA VAL A 48 4.48 -2.83 -5.92
C VAL A 48 4.94 -2.58 -4.49
N GLY A 49 4.01 -2.09 -3.68
CA GLY A 49 4.23 -1.66 -2.30
C GLY A 49 3.39 -2.48 -1.33
N ALA A 50 3.88 -2.61 -0.10
CA ALA A 50 3.21 -3.31 0.99
C ALA A 50 3.40 -2.56 2.31
N LEU A 51 2.63 -2.95 3.32
CA LEU A 51 2.82 -2.52 4.70
C LEU A 51 3.19 -3.74 5.53
N ALA A 52 4.37 -3.70 6.14
CA ALA A 52 4.81 -4.71 7.10
C ALA A 52 4.56 -4.18 8.51
N MET A 53 3.58 -4.74 9.21
CA MET A 53 3.19 -4.34 10.56
C MET A 53 3.01 -5.54 11.48
N SER A 54 2.35 -6.60 11.00
CA SER A 54 2.18 -7.83 11.77
C SER A 54 3.49 -8.61 11.91
N GLU A 55 3.72 -9.14 13.10
CA GLU A 55 4.85 -9.99 13.46
C GLU A 55 4.34 -11.35 13.97
N PRO A 56 5.17 -12.41 14.06
CA PRO A 56 4.72 -13.73 14.50
C PRO A 56 4.00 -13.74 15.86
N ASN A 57 4.32 -12.79 16.74
CA ASN A 57 3.76 -12.68 18.09
C ASN A 57 2.89 -11.42 18.29
N SER A 58 2.68 -10.58 17.27
CA SER A 58 1.91 -9.34 17.38
C SER A 58 1.05 -9.07 16.14
N GLY A 59 -0.26 -8.91 16.34
CA GLY A 59 -1.24 -8.79 15.27
C GLY A 59 -2.42 -7.87 15.59
N SER A 60 -3.13 -8.09 16.69
CA SER A 60 -4.24 -7.20 17.12
C SER A 60 -3.81 -6.20 18.22
N ASP A 61 -2.63 -6.42 18.79
CA ASP A 61 -1.96 -5.66 19.85
C ASP A 61 -0.96 -4.63 19.31
N VAL A 62 -0.90 -4.46 17.98
CA VAL A 62 -0.14 -3.41 17.28
C VAL A 62 -0.83 -2.06 17.34
#